data_AF-A0A1N7SGW2-F1
#
_entry.id   AF-A0A1N7SGW2-F1
#
_cell.length_a   1.000
_cell.length_b   1.000
_cell.length_c   1.000
_cell.angle_alpha   90.00
_cell.angle_beta   90.00
_cell.angle_gamma   90.00
#
_symmetry.space_group_name_H-M   'P 1'
#
loop_
_entity.id
_entity.type
_entity.pdbx_description
1 polymer ?
#
loop_
_entity_poly.entity_id
_entity_poly.type
_entity_poly.pdbx_seq_one_letter_code
_entity_poly.pdbx_strand_id
1 'polypeptide(L)'
;MDRRHALVGFVLTFLAGFWVGHHGTAVQKPEIRKLRAMPAIPVWRNPQCVTANIKEDEHFEIAASTLEHVAPNSPDWLAIGAERSLSEDLYRGSPGKLGARVCTPAAIYGRVAAAFAGSALNKGRFDRHELRLASHLQPTPANVVDAVARVALFPRPVIDDDSGGQIDGDIRPYALTVLAGFGHESARYAAEAFEQISSENSLGTGAAQVAAAGGQPGALSRIESLMNELLATVPDDKPIPLATRDRLYELSWAIYFSGESAKDHVAPVIRLMGRHVQSGAPPFGIVSLHPKRMCEVLSKIYGDDKRVSVEFPYCADESPLESYPQGAFAFSSAQAQ
;
A
#
# COMPACT_ATOMS: atom_id res chain seq x y z
N MET A 1 38.27 -16.55 -58.29
CA MET A 1 38.41 -15.31 -57.52
C MET A 1 37.67 -15.47 -56.21
N ASP A 2 38.36 -15.15 -55.13
CA ASP A 2 38.23 -15.71 -53.78
C ASP A 2 37.00 -15.27 -52.98
N ARG A 3 36.31 -16.25 -52.37
CA ARG A 3 35.23 -16.06 -51.38
C ARG A 3 35.70 -15.53 -50.02
N ARG A 4 36.95 -15.08 -49.90
CA ARG A 4 37.54 -14.56 -48.66
C ARG A 4 37.48 -13.04 -48.50
N HIS A 5 36.94 -12.29 -49.47
CA HIS A 5 36.93 -10.81 -49.40
C HIS A 5 35.54 -10.19 -49.21
N ALA A 6 34.46 -10.97 -49.29
CA ALA A 6 33.11 -10.50 -49.00
C ALA A 6 32.81 -10.42 -47.48
N LEU A 7 33.54 -11.17 -46.65
CA LEU A 7 33.28 -11.25 -45.20
C LEU A 7 34.03 -10.18 -44.38
N VAL A 8 35.07 -9.55 -44.95
CA VAL A 8 35.85 -8.51 -44.27
C VAL A 8 35.19 -7.13 -44.39
N GLY A 9 34.46 -6.86 -45.49
CA GLY A 9 33.75 -5.60 -45.69
C GLY A 9 32.52 -5.42 -44.78
N PHE A 10 31.85 -6.51 -44.39
CA PHE A 10 30.64 -6.46 -43.56
C PHE A 10 30.94 -6.37 -42.06
N VAL A 11 32.08 -6.90 -41.60
CA VAL A 11 32.49 -6.85 -40.18
C VAL A 11 33.06 -5.47 -39.81
N LEU A 12 33.67 -4.74 -40.76
CA LEU A 12 34.24 -3.41 -40.50
C LEU A 12 33.19 -2.28 -40.47
N THR A 13 32.03 -2.43 -41.12
CA THR A 13 30.93 -1.44 -41.04
C THR A 13 30.14 -1.56 -39.73
N PHE A 14 30.02 -2.76 -39.16
CA PHE A 14 29.39 -2.94 -37.84
C PHE A 14 30.25 -2.43 -36.68
N LEU A 15 31.58 -2.52 -36.77
CA LEU A 15 32.46 -2.02 -35.72
C LEU A 15 32.66 -0.50 -35.74
N ALA A 16 32.59 0.15 -36.92
CA ALA A 16 32.63 1.61 -37.01
C ALA A 16 31.31 2.28 -36.58
N GLY A 17 30.17 1.60 -36.78
CA GLY A 17 28.85 2.05 -36.28
C GLY A 17 28.67 1.91 -34.76
N PHE A 18 29.46 1.05 -34.11
CA PHE A 18 29.40 0.84 -32.66
C PHE A 18 30.38 1.73 -31.87
N TRP A 19 31.34 2.39 -32.54
CA TRP A 19 32.39 3.16 -31.87
C TRP A 19 32.21 4.69 -31.93
N VAL A 20 31.30 5.21 -32.75
CA VAL A 20 30.98 6.66 -32.81
C VAL A 20 29.72 7.01 -31.97
N GLY A 21 29.08 6.03 -31.33
CA GLY A 21 27.88 6.24 -30.51
C GLY A 21 28.08 6.22 -28.99
N HIS A 22 29.31 6.18 -28.46
CA HIS A 22 29.55 5.86 -27.04
C HIS A 22 30.43 6.81 -26.22
N HIS A 23 30.72 8.02 -26.71
CA HIS A 23 31.42 9.05 -25.91
C HIS A 23 30.72 10.40 -25.88
N GLY A 24 29.39 10.35 -25.73
CA GLY A 24 28.63 11.42 -25.09
C GLY A 24 28.34 11.01 -23.65
N THR A 25 29.35 11.02 -22.77
CA THR A 25 29.09 11.04 -21.32
C THR A 25 28.44 12.40 -21.02
N ALA A 26 27.13 12.49 -21.26
CA ALA A 26 26.32 13.38 -20.47
C ALA A 26 26.61 12.98 -19.03
N VAL A 27 27.33 13.84 -18.32
CA VAL A 27 27.39 13.82 -16.87
C VAL A 27 25.94 14.02 -16.44
N GLN A 28 25.18 12.93 -16.37
CA GLN A 28 23.98 12.87 -15.57
C GLN A 28 24.48 13.17 -14.17
N LYS A 29 24.27 14.41 -13.73
CA LYS A 29 24.25 14.71 -12.31
C LYS A 29 23.40 13.61 -11.69
N PRO A 30 23.88 12.89 -10.67
CA PRO A 30 23.01 12.03 -9.89
C PRO A 30 22.01 12.97 -9.22
N GLU A 31 20.91 13.27 -9.91
CA GLU A 31 19.70 13.62 -9.22
C GLU A 31 19.43 12.41 -8.33
N ILE A 32 19.68 12.58 -7.04
CA ILE A 32 19.19 11.69 -6.01
C ILE A 32 17.68 11.71 -6.20
N ARG A 33 17.18 10.74 -6.98
CA ARG A 33 15.76 10.50 -7.18
C ARG A 33 15.23 10.30 -5.76
N LYS A 34 14.53 11.30 -5.21
CA LYS A 34 13.94 11.20 -3.87
C LYS A 34 12.94 10.06 -3.93
N LEU A 35 13.35 8.88 -3.46
CA LEU A 35 12.49 7.71 -3.33
C LEU A 35 11.29 8.12 -2.49
N ARG A 36 10.11 8.11 -3.09
CA ARG A 36 8.87 8.47 -2.42
C ARG A 36 8.45 7.28 -1.57
N ALA A 37 8.15 7.52 -0.30
CA ALA A 37 7.58 6.50 0.56
C ALA A 37 6.12 6.26 0.17
N MET A 38 5.69 4.99 0.15
CA MET A 38 4.27 4.67 -0.02
C MET A 38 3.45 5.28 1.14
N PRO A 39 2.15 5.57 0.94
CA PRO A 39 1.29 5.98 2.04
C PRO A 39 1.10 4.82 3.03
N ALA A 40 1.03 5.12 4.32
CA ALA A 40 0.66 4.18 5.37
C ALA A 40 -0.88 4.09 5.46
N ILE A 41 -1.55 3.76 4.37
CA ILE A 41 -3.01 3.64 4.35
C ILE A 41 -3.34 2.22 3.92
N PRO A 42 -4.29 1.54 4.59
CA PRO A 42 -4.65 0.20 4.20
C PRO A 42 -5.13 0.20 2.75
N VAL A 43 -4.58 -0.71 1.95
CA VAL A 43 -5.06 -0.95 0.58
C VAL A 43 -6.24 -1.92 0.67
N TRP A 44 -7.31 -1.52 1.33
CA TRP A 44 -8.53 -2.32 1.43
C TRP A 44 -9.59 -1.75 0.49
N ARG A 45 -9.96 -2.55 -0.51
CA ARG A 45 -11.00 -2.24 -1.48
C ARG A 45 -12.34 -2.79 -1.00
N ASN A 46 -13.40 -2.13 -1.43
CA ASN A 46 -14.82 -2.36 -1.13
C ASN A 46 -15.11 -3.74 -0.50
N PRO A 47 -15.55 -3.82 0.77
CA PRO A 47 -15.87 -5.08 1.41
C PRO A 47 -17.01 -5.82 0.68
N GLN A 48 -17.84 -5.10 -0.08
CA GLN A 48 -18.85 -5.70 -0.93
C GLN A 48 -18.19 -6.40 -2.10
N CYS A 49 -18.38 -7.72 -2.15
CA CYS A 49 -17.98 -8.57 -3.25
C CYS A 49 -19.11 -9.55 -3.58
N VAL A 50 -19.10 -10.07 -4.81
CA VAL A 50 -20.01 -11.12 -5.26
C VAL A 50 -19.35 -12.48 -5.09
N THR A 51 -20.14 -13.50 -4.81
CA THR A 51 -19.65 -14.88 -4.73
C THR A 51 -19.01 -15.28 -6.06
N ALA A 52 -17.88 -15.98 -5.96
CA ALA A 52 -17.21 -16.60 -7.10
C ALA A 52 -18.11 -17.61 -7.82
N ASN A 53 -17.95 -17.68 -9.14
CA ASN A 53 -18.51 -18.77 -9.95
C ASN A 53 -17.48 -19.89 -10.09
N ILE A 54 -17.88 -21.02 -10.68
CA ILE A 54 -17.03 -22.23 -10.82
C ILE A 54 -15.64 -21.93 -11.41
N LYS A 55 -15.53 -21.06 -12.42
CA LYS A 55 -14.24 -20.75 -13.05
C LYS A 55 -13.36 -19.85 -12.18
N GLU A 56 -14.00 -18.94 -11.44
CA GLU A 56 -13.31 -18.04 -10.51
C GLU A 56 -12.84 -18.82 -9.28
N ASP A 57 -13.65 -19.78 -8.79
CA ASP A 57 -13.26 -20.73 -7.75
C ASP A 57 -12.09 -21.60 -8.21
N GLU A 58 -12.15 -22.17 -9.42
CA GLU A 58 -11.05 -22.96 -9.99
C GLU A 58 -9.76 -22.14 -10.08
N HIS A 59 -9.83 -20.85 -10.42
CA HIS A 59 -8.68 -19.97 -10.42
C HIS A 59 -8.05 -19.81 -9.02
N PHE A 60 -8.86 -19.56 -7.99
CA PHE A 60 -8.38 -19.47 -6.62
C PHE A 60 -7.80 -20.80 -6.12
N GLU A 61 -8.43 -21.91 -6.47
CA GLU A 61 -8.00 -23.27 -6.14
C GLU A 61 -6.63 -23.60 -6.74
N ILE A 62 -6.42 -23.28 -8.02
CA ILE A 62 -5.14 -23.46 -8.70
C ILE A 62 -4.05 -22.62 -8.02
N ALA A 63 -4.33 -21.37 -7.69
CA ALA A 63 -3.36 -20.49 -7.04
C ALA A 63 -2.99 -21.01 -5.63
N ALA A 64 -3.97 -21.40 -4.81
CA ALA A 64 -3.70 -21.95 -3.48
C ALA A 64 -2.93 -23.27 -3.55
N SER A 65 -3.36 -24.19 -4.42
CA SER A 65 -2.67 -25.47 -4.64
C SER A 65 -1.23 -25.26 -5.10
N THR A 66 -0.97 -24.26 -5.94
CA THR A 66 0.39 -23.90 -6.36
C THR A 66 1.24 -23.51 -5.14
N LEU A 67 0.75 -22.63 -4.27
CA LEU A 67 1.48 -22.21 -3.07
C LEU A 67 1.68 -23.33 -2.04
N GLU A 68 0.80 -24.32 -1.99
CA GLU A 68 0.94 -25.50 -1.12
C GLU A 68 2.04 -26.47 -1.57
N HIS A 69 2.31 -26.54 -2.89
CA HIS A 69 3.19 -27.56 -3.47
C HIS A 69 4.54 -27.00 -3.96
N VAL A 70 4.70 -25.67 -4.04
CA VAL A 70 5.99 -25.07 -4.39
C VAL A 70 7.00 -25.30 -3.27
N ALA A 71 8.17 -25.83 -3.62
CA ALA A 71 9.24 -26.03 -2.67
C ALA A 71 9.73 -24.69 -2.07
N PRO A 72 10.06 -24.60 -0.76
CA PRO A 72 10.40 -23.36 -0.06
C PRO A 72 11.58 -22.53 -0.62
N ASN A 73 12.33 -23.07 -1.60
CA ASN A 73 13.50 -22.44 -2.21
C ASN A 73 13.49 -22.48 -3.75
N SER A 74 12.36 -22.83 -4.38
CA SER A 74 12.24 -22.78 -5.84
C SER A 74 12.03 -21.31 -6.25
N PRO A 75 12.88 -20.71 -7.11
CA PRO A 75 12.55 -19.47 -7.79
C PRO A 75 11.48 -19.78 -8.84
N ASP A 76 10.26 -20.02 -8.36
CA ASP A 76 9.16 -20.45 -9.20
C ASP A 76 8.32 -19.24 -9.61
N TRP A 77 8.39 -18.92 -10.90
CA TRP A 77 7.50 -17.95 -11.53
C TRP A 77 6.02 -18.33 -11.31
N LEU A 78 5.72 -19.60 -11.06
CA LEU A 78 4.39 -20.06 -10.67
C LEU A 78 4.00 -19.57 -9.27
N ALA A 79 4.91 -19.58 -8.29
CA ALA A 79 4.63 -19.05 -6.96
C ALA A 79 4.39 -17.55 -7.00
N ILE A 80 5.21 -16.80 -7.75
CA ILE A 80 5.01 -15.35 -7.96
C ILE A 80 3.65 -15.11 -8.63
N GLY A 81 3.30 -15.90 -9.66
CA GLY A 81 2.01 -15.82 -10.33
C GLY A 81 0.82 -16.09 -9.40
N ALA A 82 0.95 -17.09 -8.51
CA ALA A 82 -0.08 -17.45 -7.54
C ALA A 82 -0.20 -16.40 -6.41
N GLU A 83 0.93 -15.89 -5.88
CA GLU A 83 0.98 -14.78 -4.92
C GLU A 83 0.31 -13.53 -5.50
N ARG A 84 0.61 -13.19 -6.76
CA ARG A 84 -0.07 -12.10 -7.47
C ARG A 84 -1.56 -12.32 -7.62
N SER A 85 -1.96 -13.52 -8.06
CA SER A 85 -3.37 -13.85 -8.27
C SER A 85 -4.20 -13.79 -6.99
N LEU A 86 -3.61 -14.16 -5.85
CA LEU A 86 -4.29 -14.17 -4.54
C LEU A 86 -4.15 -12.85 -3.76
N SER A 87 -3.17 -12.02 -4.08
CA SER A 87 -3.00 -10.68 -3.52
C SER A 87 -3.83 -9.62 -4.24
N GLU A 88 -4.20 -9.85 -5.50
CA GLU A 88 -5.02 -8.94 -6.27
C GLU A 88 -6.50 -9.34 -6.26
N ASP A 89 -7.38 -8.34 -6.22
CA ASP A 89 -8.81 -8.57 -6.33
C ASP A 89 -9.19 -9.01 -7.74
N LEU A 90 -9.93 -10.11 -7.84
CA LEU A 90 -10.58 -10.50 -9.08
C LEU A 90 -11.85 -9.65 -9.29
N TYR A 91 -12.07 -9.16 -10.51
CA TYR A 91 -13.26 -8.37 -10.87
C TYR A 91 -14.05 -9.03 -12.00
N ARG A 92 -15.37 -9.13 -11.81
CA ARG A 92 -16.29 -9.62 -12.82
C ARG A 92 -16.74 -8.47 -13.71
N GLY A 93 -15.91 -8.08 -14.67
CA GLY A 93 -16.16 -7.00 -15.62
C GLY A 93 -16.40 -7.48 -17.05
N SER A 94 -17.02 -6.62 -17.86
CA SER A 94 -16.95 -6.70 -19.33
C SER A 94 -15.77 -5.83 -19.83
N PRO A 95 -15.25 -6.04 -21.05
CA PRO A 95 -14.18 -5.22 -21.58
C PRO A 95 -14.47 -3.71 -21.43
N GLY A 96 -13.57 -2.98 -20.77
CA GLY A 96 -13.70 -1.54 -20.53
C GLY A 96 -14.54 -1.12 -19.31
N LYS A 97 -15.08 -2.06 -18.52
CA LYS A 97 -15.80 -1.75 -17.27
C LYS A 97 -15.27 -2.60 -16.12
N LEU A 98 -14.77 -1.95 -15.06
CA LEU A 98 -14.59 -2.61 -13.77
C LEU A 98 -15.98 -3.00 -13.24
N GLY A 99 -16.24 -4.31 -13.19
CA GLY A 99 -17.48 -4.83 -12.59
C GLY A 99 -17.30 -5.15 -11.11
N ALA A 100 -18.20 -5.96 -10.56
CA ALA A 100 -18.19 -6.28 -9.14
C ALA A 100 -16.92 -7.05 -8.74
N ARG A 101 -16.36 -6.72 -7.58
CA ARG A 101 -15.27 -7.48 -6.95
C ARG A 101 -15.77 -8.90 -6.64
N VAL A 102 -14.97 -9.92 -6.93
CA VAL A 102 -15.27 -11.31 -6.62
C VAL A 102 -14.65 -11.67 -5.27
N CYS A 103 -15.42 -12.30 -4.38
CA CYS A 103 -14.92 -12.75 -3.10
C CYS A 103 -14.03 -13.98 -3.29
N THR A 104 -12.79 -13.92 -2.79
CA THR A 104 -12.00 -15.13 -2.56
C THR A 104 -12.66 -15.93 -1.43
N PRO A 105 -12.94 -17.23 -1.60
CA PRO A 105 -13.50 -18.04 -0.54
C PRO A 105 -12.58 -18.09 0.68
N ALA A 106 -13.11 -17.92 1.89
CA ALA A 106 -12.29 -17.85 3.12
C ALA A 106 -11.41 -19.10 3.34
N ALA A 107 -11.87 -20.27 2.88
CA ALA A 107 -11.11 -21.52 2.95
C ALA A 107 -9.77 -21.45 2.19
N ILE A 108 -9.69 -20.67 1.11
CA ILE A 108 -8.47 -20.47 0.31
C ILE A 108 -7.40 -19.77 1.15
N TYR A 109 -7.73 -18.68 1.84
CA TYR A 109 -6.74 -17.98 2.67
C TYR A 109 -6.30 -18.81 3.89
N GLY A 110 -7.19 -19.63 4.47
CA GLY A 110 -6.81 -20.56 5.53
C GLY A 110 -5.78 -21.60 5.07
N ARG A 111 -5.96 -22.12 3.85
CA ARG A 111 -5.01 -23.05 3.22
C ARG A 111 -3.66 -22.40 2.92
N VAL A 112 -3.67 -21.21 2.32
CA VAL A 112 -2.45 -20.44 2.04
C VAL A 112 -1.72 -20.09 3.34
N ALA A 113 -2.44 -19.69 4.40
CA ALA A 113 -1.85 -19.45 5.72
C ALA A 113 -1.17 -20.72 6.28
N ALA A 114 -1.79 -21.89 6.14
CA ALA A 114 -1.19 -23.15 6.57
C ALA A 114 0.08 -23.51 5.78
N ALA A 115 0.07 -23.28 4.46
CA ALA A 115 1.24 -23.47 3.61
C ALA A 115 2.39 -22.53 4.00
N PHE A 116 2.07 -21.27 4.33
CA PHE A 116 3.03 -20.29 4.82
C PHE A 116 3.57 -20.67 6.20
N ALA A 117 2.75 -21.24 7.09
CA ALA A 117 3.20 -21.69 8.41
C ALA A 117 4.16 -22.90 8.34
N GLY A 118 3.92 -23.83 7.40
CA GLY A 118 4.72 -25.04 7.20
C GLY A 118 5.97 -24.85 6.35
N SER A 119 6.01 -23.80 5.53
CA SER A 119 7.19 -23.42 4.76
C SER A 119 8.01 -22.39 5.55
N ALA A 120 9.28 -22.70 5.78
CA ALA A 120 10.24 -21.66 6.09
C ALA A 120 10.35 -20.79 4.83
N LEU A 121 9.53 -19.74 4.74
CA LEU A 121 9.68 -18.66 3.77
C LEU A 121 11.04 -18.01 4.05
N ASN A 122 12.08 -18.65 3.54
CA ASN A 122 13.47 -18.19 3.54
C ASN A 122 13.71 -17.15 2.44
N LYS A 123 12.65 -16.70 1.76
CA LYS A 123 12.67 -15.47 0.97
C LYS A 123 12.95 -14.33 1.95
N GLY A 124 14.19 -13.83 1.96
CA GLY A 124 14.70 -12.95 3.02
C GLY A 124 13.84 -11.71 3.32
N ARG A 125 13.06 -11.20 2.36
CA ARG A 125 12.25 -9.99 2.50
C ARG A 125 11.01 -10.07 1.60
N PHE A 126 9.83 -9.74 2.16
CA PHE A 126 8.60 -9.68 1.38
C PHE A 126 8.60 -8.52 0.39
N ASP A 127 8.09 -8.77 -0.82
CA ASP A 127 7.73 -7.74 -1.79
C ASP A 127 6.31 -7.20 -1.55
N ARG A 128 5.83 -6.29 -2.42
CA ARG A 128 4.49 -5.69 -2.27
C ARG A 128 3.35 -6.70 -2.42
N HIS A 129 3.48 -7.68 -3.30
CA HIS A 129 2.44 -8.70 -3.50
C HIS A 129 2.37 -9.63 -2.29
N GLU A 130 3.51 -10.02 -1.74
CA GLU A 130 3.60 -10.83 -0.53
C GLU A 130 3.06 -10.07 0.69
N LEU A 131 3.36 -8.78 0.84
CA LEU A 131 2.77 -7.93 1.89
C LEU A 131 1.24 -7.84 1.75
N ARG A 132 0.75 -7.70 0.52
CA ARG A 132 -0.68 -7.62 0.24
C ARG A 132 -1.37 -8.96 0.46
N LEU A 133 -0.79 -10.07 0.03
CA LEU A 133 -1.30 -11.40 0.34
C LEU A 133 -1.36 -11.62 1.85
N ALA A 134 -0.29 -11.26 2.57
CA ALA A 134 -0.20 -11.40 4.02
C ALA A 134 -1.34 -10.66 4.73
N SER A 135 -1.75 -9.50 4.24
CA SER A 135 -2.83 -8.73 4.84
C SER A 135 -4.19 -9.46 4.78
N HIS A 136 -4.38 -10.39 3.83
CA HIS A 136 -5.61 -11.19 3.69
C HIS A 136 -5.66 -12.45 4.57
N LEU A 137 -4.53 -12.87 5.16
CA LEU A 137 -4.45 -14.12 5.91
C LEU A 137 -5.05 -13.97 7.31
N GLN A 138 -6.07 -14.77 7.62
CA GLN A 138 -6.69 -14.84 8.94
C GLN A 138 -7.01 -16.30 9.31
N PRO A 139 -6.49 -16.83 10.45
CA PRO A 139 -5.49 -16.23 11.34
C PRO A 139 -4.11 -16.12 10.65
N THR A 140 -3.36 -15.06 10.97
CA THR A 140 -2.02 -14.84 10.40
C THR A 140 -0.98 -15.71 11.12
N PRO A 141 -0.19 -16.53 10.40
CA PRO A 141 0.90 -17.30 11.01
C PRO A 141 2.00 -16.40 11.60
N ALA A 142 2.58 -16.79 12.75
CA ALA A 142 3.60 -15.99 13.44
C ALA A 142 4.83 -15.66 12.56
N ASN A 143 5.26 -16.60 11.72
CA ASN A 143 6.38 -16.40 10.81
C ASN A 143 6.06 -15.39 9.69
N VAL A 144 4.80 -15.27 9.28
CA VAL A 144 4.33 -14.22 8.35
C VAL A 144 4.36 -12.87 9.04
N VAL A 145 3.88 -12.79 10.28
CA VAL A 145 3.97 -11.57 11.10
C VAL A 145 5.43 -11.11 11.23
N ASP A 146 6.35 -12.04 11.53
CA ASP A 146 7.79 -11.76 11.59
C ASP A 146 8.37 -11.30 10.24
N ALA A 147 7.92 -11.87 9.13
CA ALA A 147 8.37 -11.49 7.80
C ALA A 147 7.93 -10.07 7.42
N VAL A 148 6.67 -9.73 7.70
CA VAL A 148 6.14 -8.37 7.51
C VAL A 148 6.89 -7.38 8.40
N ALA A 149 7.13 -7.71 9.66
CA ALA A 149 7.87 -6.85 10.59
C ALA A 149 9.31 -6.59 10.14
N ARG A 150 10.00 -7.61 9.58
CA ARG A 150 11.35 -7.43 9.00
C ARG A 150 11.37 -6.44 7.84
N VAL A 151 10.30 -6.35 7.05
CA VAL A 151 10.17 -5.30 6.03
C VAL A 151 9.88 -3.96 6.70
N ALA A 152 8.82 -3.90 7.51
CA ALA A 152 8.30 -2.68 8.12
C ALA A 152 9.35 -1.90 8.93
N LEU A 153 10.15 -2.60 9.71
CA LEU A 153 11.13 -2.03 10.63
C LEU A 153 12.56 -2.05 10.07
N PHE A 154 12.73 -2.35 8.77
CA PHE A 154 14.06 -2.36 8.17
C PHE A 154 14.67 -0.94 8.23
N PRO A 155 15.93 -0.78 8.67
CA PRO A 155 16.52 0.54 8.89
C PRO A 155 16.78 1.32 7.59
N ARG A 156 16.79 0.65 6.44
CA ARG A 156 17.00 1.27 5.12
C ARG A 156 15.72 1.20 4.28
N PRO A 157 15.55 2.09 3.29
CA PRO A 157 14.45 1.98 2.34
C PRO A 157 14.38 0.59 1.71
N VAL A 158 13.17 0.04 1.66
CA VAL A 158 12.89 -1.23 0.97
C VAL A 158 12.19 -0.88 -0.33
N ILE A 159 12.94 -0.96 -1.43
CA ILE A 159 12.43 -0.62 -2.75
C ILE A 159 11.82 -1.87 -3.37
N ASP A 160 10.58 -1.72 -3.82
CA ASP A 160 9.91 -2.68 -4.68
C ASP A 160 10.17 -2.30 -6.13
N ASP A 161 10.82 -3.22 -6.84
CA ASP A 161 10.97 -3.16 -8.28
C ASP A 161 9.84 -4.01 -8.85
N ASP A 162 8.75 -3.38 -9.30
CA ASP A 162 7.77 -4.14 -10.05
C ASP A 162 8.47 -4.70 -11.31
N SER A 163 8.08 -5.90 -11.74
CA SER A 163 8.63 -6.50 -12.95
C SER A 163 8.31 -5.72 -14.24
N GLY A 164 7.61 -4.58 -14.13
CA GLY A 164 7.32 -3.61 -15.19
C GLY A 164 8.31 -2.45 -15.26
N GLY A 165 9.30 -2.37 -14.36
CA GLY A 165 10.31 -1.30 -14.33
C GLY A 165 9.81 0.01 -13.69
N GLN A 166 8.66 -0.02 -13.02
CA GLN A 166 8.14 1.10 -12.26
C GLN A 166 8.61 0.99 -10.80
N ILE A 167 9.48 1.93 -10.39
CA ILE A 167 9.91 2.03 -8.99
C ILE A 167 8.74 2.60 -8.19
N ASP A 168 8.07 1.75 -7.43
CA ASP A 168 6.90 2.13 -6.62
C ASP A 168 7.29 2.87 -5.32
N GLY A 169 8.58 2.86 -4.98
CA GLY A 169 9.13 3.59 -3.86
C GLY A 169 9.39 2.71 -2.65
N ASP A 170 9.52 3.35 -1.48
CA ASP A 170 9.80 2.65 -0.23
C ASP A 170 8.51 2.03 0.35
N ILE A 171 8.45 0.69 0.41
CA ILE A 171 7.25 -0.07 0.80
C ILE A 171 7.07 -0.23 2.32
N ARG A 172 8.05 0.18 3.12
CA ARG A 172 8.00 0.07 4.59
C ARG A 172 6.73 0.66 5.23
N PRO A 173 6.22 1.85 4.83
CA PRO A 173 4.96 2.38 5.38
C PRO A 173 3.76 1.48 5.12
N TYR A 174 3.71 0.83 3.95
CA TYR A 174 2.68 -0.14 3.62
C TYR A 174 2.83 -1.38 4.50
N ALA A 175 4.05 -1.89 4.66
CA ALA A 175 4.33 -3.01 5.57
C ALA A 175 3.95 -2.71 7.03
N LEU A 176 4.19 -1.48 7.53
CA LEU A 176 3.74 -1.03 8.85
C LEU A 176 2.21 -1.08 8.97
N THR A 177 1.50 -0.69 7.92
CA THR A 177 0.03 -0.76 7.88
C THR A 177 -0.46 -2.21 7.90
N VAL A 178 0.18 -3.10 7.13
CA VAL A 178 -0.13 -4.54 7.13
C VAL A 178 0.13 -5.14 8.51
N LEU A 179 1.26 -4.81 9.13
CA LEU A 179 1.61 -5.25 10.47
C LEU A 179 0.57 -4.80 11.51
N ALA A 180 0.15 -3.53 11.47
CA ALA A 180 -0.90 -3.01 12.32
C ALA A 180 -2.24 -3.73 12.10
N GLY A 181 -2.53 -4.14 10.87
CA GLY A 181 -3.71 -4.92 10.50
C GLY A 181 -3.79 -6.30 11.17
N PHE A 182 -2.66 -6.84 11.66
CA PHE A 182 -2.65 -8.09 12.44
C PHE A 182 -3.11 -7.91 13.90
N GLY A 183 -3.38 -6.67 14.34
CA GLY A 183 -3.92 -6.37 15.66
C GLY A 183 -3.01 -6.87 16.78
N HIS A 184 -3.53 -7.76 17.63
CA HIS A 184 -2.81 -8.28 18.79
C HIS A 184 -1.46 -8.92 18.45
N GLU A 185 -1.34 -9.59 17.30
CA GLU A 185 -0.10 -10.24 16.88
C GLU A 185 1.05 -9.23 16.63
N SER A 186 0.73 -7.96 16.41
CA SER A 186 1.70 -6.88 16.24
C SER A 186 2.26 -6.34 17.57
N ALA A 187 1.68 -6.71 18.72
CA ALA A 187 1.98 -6.12 20.03
C ALA A 187 3.46 -6.18 20.41
N ARG A 188 4.19 -7.23 20.02
CA ARG A 188 5.62 -7.37 20.29
C ARG A 188 6.50 -6.29 19.62
N TYR A 189 5.99 -5.60 18.61
CA TYR A 189 6.70 -4.51 17.92
C TYR A 189 6.20 -3.12 18.33
N ALA A 190 5.19 -3.04 19.20
CA ALA A 190 4.51 -1.79 19.52
C ALA A 190 5.42 -0.77 20.21
N ALA A 191 6.30 -1.23 21.10
CA ALA A 191 7.26 -0.37 21.79
C ALA A 191 8.31 0.23 20.83
N GLU A 192 8.86 -0.58 19.92
CA GLU A 192 9.81 -0.10 18.91
C GLU A 192 9.14 0.89 17.94
N ALA A 193 7.92 0.61 17.52
CA ALA A 193 7.15 1.50 16.66
C ALA A 193 6.81 2.82 17.35
N PHE A 194 6.52 2.79 18.66
CA PHE A 194 6.18 3.97 19.43
C PHE A 194 7.31 5.02 19.46
N GLU A 195 8.56 4.58 19.54
CA GLU A 195 9.73 5.46 19.48
C GLU A 195 9.85 6.19 18.12
N GLN A 196 9.28 5.60 17.06
CA GLN A 196 9.35 6.14 15.70
C GLN A 196 8.15 7.00 15.31
N ILE A 197 7.15 7.16 16.19
CA ILE A 197 5.94 7.94 15.89
C ILE A 197 6.30 9.40 15.54
N SER A 198 5.90 9.83 14.35
CA SER A 198 6.11 11.19 13.84
C SER A 198 5.06 11.53 12.78
N SER A 199 4.72 12.81 12.65
CA SER A 199 3.84 13.34 11.60
C SER A 199 4.61 13.75 10.34
N GLU A 200 5.94 13.71 10.33
CA GLU A 200 6.77 14.25 9.24
C GLU A 200 6.70 13.41 7.96
N ASN A 201 6.49 12.10 8.07
CA ASN A 201 6.54 11.17 6.95
C ASN A 201 5.66 9.93 7.17
N SER A 202 5.51 9.11 6.12
CA SER A 202 4.64 7.92 6.16
C SER A 202 5.17 6.82 7.10
N LEU A 203 6.48 6.79 7.39
CA LEU A 203 7.05 5.81 8.32
C LEU A 203 6.61 6.14 9.74
N GLY A 204 6.66 7.42 10.12
CA GLY A 204 6.24 7.85 11.46
C GLY A 204 4.75 7.65 11.71
N THR A 205 3.90 7.92 10.72
CA THR A 205 2.45 7.68 10.84
C THR A 205 2.11 6.19 10.75
N GLY A 206 2.82 5.40 9.95
CA GLY A 206 2.71 3.94 9.94
C GLY A 206 3.15 3.31 11.26
N ALA A 207 4.22 3.83 11.89
CA ALA A 207 4.67 3.39 13.20
C ALA A 207 3.61 3.67 14.28
N ALA A 208 2.87 4.78 14.14
CA ALA A 208 1.74 5.08 15.00
C ALA A 208 0.62 4.03 14.90
N GLN A 209 0.38 3.47 13.70
CA GLN A 209 -0.60 2.40 13.52
C GLN A 209 -0.19 1.12 14.26
N VAL A 210 1.07 0.71 14.15
CA VAL A 210 1.58 -0.49 14.84
C VAL A 210 1.57 -0.29 16.36
N ALA A 211 2.00 0.87 16.84
CA ALA A 211 1.97 1.18 18.27
C ALA A 211 0.54 1.17 18.84
N ALA A 212 -0.42 1.74 18.11
CA ALA A 212 -1.83 1.74 18.49
C ALA A 212 -2.46 0.34 18.44
N ALA A 213 -2.23 -0.41 17.35
CA ALA A 213 -2.73 -1.77 17.17
C ALA A 213 -2.23 -2.73 18.26
N GLY A 214 -0.96 -2.58 18.64
CA GLY A 214 -0.33 -3.35 19.69
C GLY A 214 -0.67 -2.92 21.11
N GLY A 215 -1.47 -1.86 21.29
CA GLY A 215 -1.91 -1.39 22.60
C GLY A 215 -0.81 -0.69 23.42
N GLN A 216 0.17 -0.07 22.78
CA GLN A 216 1.25 0.62 23.49
C GLN A 216 0.73 1.78 24.34
N PRO A 217 1.06 1.85 25.65
CA PRO A 217 0.68 2.97 26.50
C PRO A 217 1.12 4.33 25.94
N GLY A 218 0.18 5.29 25.90
CA GLY A 218 0.45 6.65 25.42
C GLY A 218 0.44 6.81 23.88
N ALA A 219 0.30 5.73 23.10
CA ALA A 219 0.23 5.81 21.64
C ALA A 219 -0.94 6.70 21.17
N LEU A 220 -2.15 6.46 21.70
CA LEU A 220 -3.35 7.21 21.31
C LEU A 220 -3.25 8.69 21.65
N SER A 221 -2.82 9.05 22.86
CA SER A 221 -2.62 10.46 23.24
C SER A 221 -1.57 11.16 22.35
N ARG A 222 -0.52 10.45 21.94
CA ARG A 222 0.50 10.98 21.03
C ARG A 222 -0.08 11.18 19.62
N ILE A 223 -0.86 10.23 19.13
CA ILE A 223 -1.55 10.31 17.83
C ILE A 223 -2.51 11.50 17.80
N GLU A 224 -3.34 11.66 18.82
CA GLU A 224 -4.25 12.81 18.92
C GLU A 224 -3.52 14.14 18.93
N SER A 225 -2.42 14.23 19.70
CA SER A 225 -1.60 15.43 19.78
C SER A 225 -1.06 15.80 18.39
N LEU A 226 -0.49 14.83 17.66
CA LEU A 226 0.01 15.04 16.30
C LEU A 226 -1.10 15.45 15.32
N MET A 227 -2.28 14.83 15.40
CA MET A 227 -3.40 15.22 14.54
C MET A 227 -3.88 16.65 14.84
N ASN A 228 -3.98 17.02 16.11
CA ASN A 228 -4.38 18.36 16.53
C ASN A 228 -3.36 19.42 16.10
N GLU A 229 -2.07 19.13 16.23
CA GLU A 229 -0.98 19.97 15.74
C GLU A 229 -1.10 20.19 14.23
N LEU A 230 -1.22 19.11 13.44
CA LEU A 230 -1.37 19.19 11.99
C LEU A 230 -2.62 20.00 11.58
N LEU A 231 -3.76 19.77 12.24
CA LEU A 231 -4.99 20.53 11.98
C LEU A 231 -4.85 22.03 12.32
N ALA A 232 -4.07 22.37 13.34
CA ALA A 232 -3.81 23.75 13.75
C ALA A 232 -2.87 24.50 12.79
N THR A 233 -2.03 23.79 12.01
CA THR A 233 -1.16 24.43 11.01
C THR A 233 -1.92 25.07 9.85
N VAL A 234 -3.20 24.74 9.65
CA VAL A 234 -4.02 25.22 8.54
C VAL A 234 -5.25 25.96 9.08
N PRO A 235 -5.42 27.26 8.77
CA PRO A 235 -6.61 28.04 9.14
C PRO A 235 -7.91 27.34 8.76
N ASP A 236 -8.95 27.45 9.60
CA ASP A 236 -10.20 26.70 9.43
C ASP A 236 -10.94 26.97 8.10
N ASP A 237 -10.77 28.19 7.56
CA ASP A 237 -11.34 28.64 6.28
C ASP A 237 -10.56 28.17 5.04
N LYS A 238 -9.41 27.52 5.22
CA LYS A 238 -8.56 27.02 4.13
C LYS A 238 -8.59 25.50 4.02
N PRO A 239 -8.53 24.96 2.79
CA PRO A 239 -8.42 23.52 2.57
C PRO A 239 -7.06 23.01 3.07
N ILE A 240 -7.08 21.85 3.71
CA ILE A 240 -5.88 21.18 4.21
C ILE A 240 -5.02 20.73 3.01
N PRO A 241 -3.73 21.11 2.94
CA PRO A 241 -2.84 20.71 1.85
C PRO A 241 -2.66 19.21 1.74
N LEU A 242 -2.39 18.71 0.53
CA LEU A 242 -2.25 17.26 0.24
C LEU A 242 -1.31 16.53 1.21
N ALA A 243 -0.12 17.08 1.48
CA ALA A 243 0.85 16.45 2.36
C ALA A 243 0.34 16.32 3.81
N THR A 244 -0.24 17.40 4.35
CA THR A 244 -0.86 17.40 5.69
C THR A 244 -2.06 16.45 5.75
N ARG A 245 -2.90 16.46 4.71
CA ARG A 245 -4.05 15.55 4.57
C ARG A 245 -3.61 14.09 4.62
N ASP A 246 -2.59 13.71 3.85
CA ASP A 246 -2.11 12.33 3.78
C ASP A 246 -1.66 11.85 5.18
N ARG A 247 -0.93 12.69 5.93
CA ARG A 247 -0.54 12.38 7.32
C ARG A 247 -1.75 12.25 8.26
N LEU A 248 -2.72 13.15 8.15
CA LEU A 248 -3.94 13.11 8.94
C LEU A 248 -4.77 11.85 8.66
N TYR A 249 -4.83 11.40 7.40
CA TYR A 249 -5.51 10.16 7.02
C TYR A 249 -4.83 8.94 7.64
N GLU A 250 -3.50 8.86 7.56
CA GLU A 250 -2.73 7.75 8.14
C GLU A 250 -2.84 7.70 9.67
N LEU A 251 -2.83 8.85 10.34
CA LEU A 251 -3.05 8.95 11.80
C LEU A 251 -4.50 8.61 12.19
N SER A 252 -5.49 8.94 11.35
CA SER A 252 -6.88 8.52 11.57
C SER A 252 -7.02 6.99 11.51
N TRP A 253 -6.30 6.34 10.60
CA TRP A 253 -6.21 4.87 10.58
C TRP A 253 -5.51 4.31 11.83
N ALA A 254 -4.50 5.00 12.37
CA ALA A 254 -3.88 4.59 13.63
C ALA A 254 -4.87 4.61 14.80
N ILE A 255 -5.76 5.61 14.87
CA ILE A 255 -6.87 5.62 15.85
C ILE A 255 -7.76 4.40 15.65
N TYR A 256 -8.22 4.12 14.43
CA TYR A 256 -9.03 2.92 14.15
C TYR A 256 -8.34 1.61 14.59
N PHE A 257 -7.06 1.45 14.31
CA PHE A 257 -6.34 0.21 14.65
C PHE A 257 -6.25 -0.06 16.16
N SER A 258 -6.47 0.94 17.02
CA SER A 258 -6.55 0.72 18.48
C SER A 258 -7.80 -0.03 18.95
N GLY A 259 -8.71 -0.39 18.04
CA GLY A 259 -9.90 -1.18 18.35
C GLY A 259 -10.91 -0.39 19.18
N GLU A 260 -11.42 -0.98 20.26
CA GLU A 260 -12.46 -0.36 21.10
C GLU A 260 -12.03 0.97 21.71
N SER A 261 -10.74 1.13 22.01
CA SER A 261 -10.19 2.38 22.57
C SER A 261 -10.33 3.56 21.59
N ALA A 262 -10.50 3.31 20.29
CA ALA A 262 -10.61 4.34 19.27
C ALA A 262 -11.76 5.34 19.53
N LYS A 263 -12.85 4.87 20.14
CA LYS A 263 -14.07 5.67 20.38
C LYS A 263 -13.81 6.87 21.28
N ASP A 264 -12.92 6.75 22.24
CA ASP A 264 -12.56 7.81 23.17
C ASP A 264 -11.59 8.84 22.56
N HIS A 265 -11.01 8.51 21.40
CA HIS A 265 -9.97 9.29 20.75
C HIS A 265 -10.36 9.81 19.36
N VAL A 266 -11.65 9.78 19.01
CA VAL A 266 -12.15 10.09 17.67
C VAL A 266 -12.26 11.59 17.38
N ALA A 267 -12.20 12.45 18.40
CA ALA A 267 -12.40 13.90 18.29
C ALA A 267 -11.58 14.58 17.16
N PRO A 268 -10.26 14.35 17.00
CA PRO A 268 -9.51 14.93 15.88
C PRO A 268 -9.95 14.42 14.50
N VAL A 269 -10.46 13.18 14.40
CA VAL A 269 -11.03 12.64 13.15
C VAL A 269 -12.33 13.36 12.79
N ILE A 270 -13.22 13.57 13.76
CA ILE A 270 -14.44 14.37 13.57
C ILE A 270 -14.10 15.79 13.13
N ARG A 271 -13.10 16.42 13.78
CA ARG A 271 -12.64 17.76 13.40
C ARG A 271 -12.14 17.80 11.95
N LEU A 272 -11.36 16.80 11.52
CA LEU A 272 -10.94 16.65 10.13
C LEU A 272 -12.14 16.52 9.18
N MET A 273 -13.15 15.74 9.53
CA MET A 273 -14.37 15.54 8.73
C MET A 273 -15.18 16.83 8.52
N GLY A 274 -15.08 17.80 9.43
CA GLY A 274 -15.66 19.12 9.28
C GLY A 274 -14.89 20.08 8.36
N ARG A 275 -13.70 19.68 7.86
CA ARG A 275 -12.84 20.53 7.03
C ARG A 275 -12.95 20.18 5.56
N HIS A 276 -12.40 21.06 4.72
CA HIS A 276 -12.07 20.73 3.34
C HIS A 276 -10.60 20.30 3.23
N VAL A 277 -10.32 19.43 2.28
CA VAL A 277 -8.99 18.94 1.97
C VAL A 277 -8.70 19.15 0.49
N GLN A 278 -7.42 19.36 0.15
CA GLN A 278 -6.99 19.31 -1.23
C GLN A 278 -7.06 17.87 -1.74
N SER A 279 -7.49 17.68 -2.99
CA SER A 279 -7.40 16.39 -3.67
C SER A 279 -7.08 16.54 -5.14
N GLY A 280 -6.38 15.54 -5.68
CA GLY A 280 -6.05 15.48 -7.10
C GLY A 280 -7.22 14.93 -7.89
N ALA A 281 -7.74 15.71 -8.83
CA ALA A 281 -8.82 15.32 -9.72
C ALA A 281 -8.40 15.53 -11.18
N PRO A 282 -7.55 14.67 -11.78
CA PRO A 282 -7.21 14.80 -13.19
C PRO A 282 -8.47 14.74 -14.09
N PRO A 283 -8.57 15.58 -15.14
CA PRO A 283 -7.61 16.58 -15.60
C PRO A 283 -7.70 17.95 -14.90
N PHE A 284 -8.61 18.12 -13.95
CA PHE A 284 -8.94 19.39 -13.27
C PHE A 284 -7.91 19.86 -12.23
N GLY A 285 -6.80 19.15 -12.05
CA GLY A 285 -5.73 19.54 -11.12
C GLY A 285 -6.11 19.31 -9.66
N ILE A 286 -5.77 20.25 -8.79
CA ILE A 286 -6.07 20.17 -7.35
C ILE A 286 -7.38 20.89 -7.05
N VAL A 287 -8.31 20.16 -6.45
CA VAL A 287 -9.63 20.66 -6.04
C VAL A 287 -9.79 20.59 -4.53
N SER A 288 -10.72 21.37 -3.99
CA SER A 288 -11.09 21.37 -2.57
C SER A 288 -12.34 20.53 -2.38
N LEU A 289 -12.25 19.46 -1.58
CA LEU A 289 -13.32 18.49 -1.37
C LEU A 289 -13.45 18.13 0.12
N HIS A 290 -14.58 17.53 0.50
CA HIS A 290 -14.71 16.91 1.81
C HIS A 290 -13.88 15.63 1.90
N PRO A 291 -13.37 15.26 3.09
CA PRO A 291 -12.50 14.10 3.27
C PRO A 291 -13.28 12.76 3.24
N LYS A 292 -13.96 12.46 2.14
CA LYS A 292 -14.87 11.32 2.00
C LYS A 292 -14.24 9.96 2.32
N ARG A 293 -12.92 9.82 2.18
CA ARG A 293 -12.20 8.59 2.57
C ARG A 293 -12.20 8.31 4.07
N MET A 294 -12.37 9.35 4.90
CA MET A 294 -12.44 9.20 6.35
C MET A 294 -13.83 8.78 6.83
N CYS A 295 -14.84 8.77 5.95
CA CYS A 295 -16.14 8.14 6.24
C CYS A 295 -15.94 6.67 6.66
N GLU A 296 -15.12 5.91 5.92
CA GLU A 296 -14.83 4.50 6.24
C GLU A 296 -14.16 4.35 7.61
N VAL A 297 -13.21 5.24 7.93
CA VAL A 297 -12.51 5.21 9.22
C VAL A 297 -13.50 5.43 10.36
N LEU A 298 -14.33 6.47 10.28
CA LEU A 298 -15.37 6.72 11.30
C LEU A 298 -16.39 5.58 11.39
N SER A 299 -16.84 5.07 10.24
CA SER A 299 -17.76 3.93 10.16
C SER A 299 -17.21 2.73 10.93
N LYS A 300 -15.93 2.42 10.74
CA LYS A 300 -15.25 1.33 11.43
C LYS A 300 -15.06 1.60 12.93
N ILE A 301 -14.75 2.83 13.33
CA ILE A 301 -14.61 3.20 14.75
C ILE A 301 -15.95 3.10 15.47
N TYR A 302 -17.05 3.56 14.85
CA TYR A 302 -18.37 3.53 15.45
C TYR A 302 -19.09 2.18 15.31
N GLY A 303 -18.77 1.41 14.28
CA GLY A 303 -19.55 0.22 13.90
C GLY A 303 -20.93 0.55 13.34
N ASP A 304 -21.14 1.78 12.86
CA ASP A 304 -22.46 2.27 12.40
C ASP A 304 -22.31 3.27 11.23
N ASP A 305 -22.42 2.75 10.01
CA ASP A 305 -22.39 3.55 8.78
C ASP A 305 -23.52 4.58 8.72
N LYS A 306 -24.70 4.26 9.26
CA LYS A 306 -25.86 5.15 9.19
C LYS A 306 -25.64 6.38 10.06
N ARG A 307 -25.07 6.19 11.25
CA ARG A 307 -24.67 7.32 12.10
C ARG A 307 -23.73 8.26 11.37
N VAL A 308 -22.70 7.73 10.70
CA VAL A 308 -21.73 8.54 9.95
C VAL A 308 -22.40 9.28 8.81
N SER A 309 -23.29 8.64 8.05
CA SER A 309 -24.04 9.30 6.97
C SER A 309 -25.00 10.39 7.46
N VAL A 310 -25.57 10.26 8.66
CA VAL A 310 -26.45 11.29 9.25
C VAL A 310 -25.61 12.49 9.70
N GLU A 311 -24.46 12.25 10.34
CA GLU A 311 -23.57 13.30 10.83
C GLU A 311 -22.82 14.02 9.70
N PHE A 312 -22.44 13.26 8.66
CA PHE A 312 -21.71 13.73 7.48
C PHE A 312 -22.43 13.30 6.19
N PRO A 313 -23.40 14.10 5.70
CA PRO A 313 -24.25 13.72 4.55
C PRO A 313 -23.49 13.34 3.27
N TYR A 314 -22.30 13.92 3.04
CA TYR A 314 -21.47 13.58 1.89
C TYR A 314 -20.92 12.14 1.93
N CYS A 315 -20.99 11.44 3.06
CA CYS A 315 -20.65 10.02 3.18
C CYS A 315 -21.72 9.10 2.58
N ALA A 316 -22.96 9.58 2.38
CA ALA A 316 -24.04 8.80 1.76
C ALA A 316 -24.02 8.81 0.22
N ASP A 317 -23.21 9.68 -0.37
CA ASP A 317 -23.08 9.80 -1.82
C ASP A 317 -22.31 8.58 -2.38
N GLU A 318 -22.88 7.90 -3.38
CA GLU A 318 -22.27 6.72 -4.02
C GLU A 318 -21.16 7.06 -5.02
N SER A 319 -20.90 8.35 -5.28
CA SER A 319 -19.79 8.78 -6.14
C SER A 319 -18.48 8.16 -5.66
N PRO A 320 -17.66 7.54 -6.55
CA PRO A 320 -16.45 6.85 -6.14
C PRO A 320 -15.57 7.71 -5.23
N LEU A 321 -15.01 7.09 -4.18
CA LEU A 321 -13.97 7.72 -3.37
C LEU A 321 -12.90 8.27 -4.32
N GLU A 322 -12.47 9.52 -4.08
CA GLU A 322 -11.37 10.14 -4.83
C GLU A 322 -10.31 9.10 -5.12
N SER A 323 -9.98 8.85 -6.38
CA SER A 323 -8.98 7.85 -6.70
C SER A 323 -7.65 8.32 -6.10
N TYR A 324 -7.00 7.48 -5.28
CA TYR A 324 -5.54 7.58 -5.27
C TYR A 324 -5.22 7.26 -6.71
N PRO A 325 -4.54 8.13 -7.45
CA PRO A 325 -4.12 7.73 -8.77
C PRO A 325 -3.20 6.54 -8.54
N GLN A 326 -3.73 5.34 -8.81
CA GLN A 326 -2.97 4.09 -8.74
C GLN A 326 -1.79 4.15 -9.73
N GLY A 327 -1.72 5.20 -10.57
CA GLY A 327 -0.58 5.57 -11.40
C GLY A 327 0.02 6.99 -11.23
N ALA A 328 -0.31 7.84 -10.24
CA ALA A 328 0.41 9.13 -10.04
C ALA A 328 1.57 9.05 -9.03
N PHE A 329 2.15 7.87 -8.91
CA PHE A 329 3.57 7.76 -8.55
C PHE A 329 4.47 7.99 -9.78
N ALA A 330 3.89 8.10 -10.98
CA ALA A 330 4.56 8.63 -12.15
C ALA A 330 4.44 10.17 -12.21
N PHE A 331 5.60 10.83 -12.15
CA PHE A 331 5.84 12.24 -12.50
C PHE A 331 5.43 13.33 -11.51
N SER A 332 6.44 13.84 -10.81
CA SER A 332 6.65 15.29 -10.67
C SER A 332 8.04 15.57 -11.25
N SER A 333 8.11 15.92 -12.53
CA SER A 333 9.22 16.75 -12.98
C SER A 333 8.96 18.12 -12.39
N ALA A 334 9.75 18.51 -11.40
CA ALA A 334 9.88 19.91 -11.03
C ALA A 334 10.43 20.66 -12.25
N GLN A 335 9.56 21.20 -13.09
CA GLN A 335 9.93 22.33 -13.94
C GLN A 335 9.49 23.59 -13.24
N ALA A 336 10.39 24.06 -12.37
CA ALA A 336 10.57 25.48 -12.14
C ALA A 336 11.50 25.98 -13.25
N GLN A 337 10.90 26.58 -14.29
CA GLN A 337 11.37 27.72 -15.10
C GLN A 337 10.46 27.85 -16.32
#